data_AF-A0ABD1E8M8-F1
#
_entry.id   AF-A0ABD1E8M8-F1
#
_cell.length_a   1.000
_cell.length_b   1.000
_cell.length_c   1.000
_cell.angle_alpha   90.00
_cell.angle_beta   90.00
_cell.angle_gamma   90.00
#
_symmetry.space_group_name_H-M   'P 1'
#
loop_
_entity.id
_entity.type
_entity.pdbx_description
1 polymer ?
#
loop_
_entity_poly.entity_id
_entity_poly.type
_entity_poly.pdbx_seq_one_letter_code
_entity_poly.pdbx_strand_id
1 'polypeptide(L)'
;MFLSRIAKTKVPSSTSILEQQAPAFCEISYEINKKLALQKVRYDKQSKDLEKFNIGDSVVIQNKNKWERGRVVRILDATPYVVEDSLERELCRNRIFLRKFTPAQSQTVENSVISQFYCATVLRCLFLQHVLFVLCGPKSKNRADITLVMKIEDGLKFSLH
;
A
#
# COMPACT_ATOMS: atom_id res chain seq x y z
N MET A 1 -14.80 48.32 19.16
CA MET A 1 -14.06 49.05 18.11
C MET A 1 -14.69 48.72 16.77
N PHE A 2 -15.42 49.67 16.19
CA PHE A 2 -16.07 49.52 14.89
C PHE A 2 -15.13 49.93 13.75
N LEU A 3 -15.30 49.26 12.61
CA LEU A 3 -14.44 49.23 11.44
C LEU A 3 -14.18 50.62 10.80
N SER A 4 -13.01 51.21 11.04
CA SER A 4 -12.50 52.34 10.26
C SER A 4 -11.84 51.87 8.96
N ARG A 5 -12.54 51.06 8.15
CA ARG A 5 -12.09 50.71 6.79
C ARG A 5 -12.88 51.53 5.78
N ILE A 6 -12.27 52.62 5.32
CA ILE A 6 -12.75 53.40 4.19
C ILE A 6 -12.49 52.57 2.93
N ALA A 7 -13.55 52.25 2.17
CA ALA A 7 -13.40 51.60 0.88
C ALA A 7 -12.61 52.54 -0.06
N LYS A 8 -11.42 52.11 -0.49
CA LYS A 8 -10.51 52.91 -1.33
C LYS A 8 -11.03 53.12 -2.76
N THR A 9 -12.10 52.45 -3.17
CA THR A 9 -12.66 52.51 -4.52
C THR A 9 -14.01 53.21 -4.49
N LYS A 10 -14.17 54.22 -5.36
CA LYS A 10 -15.47 54.88 -5.58
C LYS A 10 -16.49 53.84 -6.02
N VAL A 11 -17.63 53.78 -5.35
CA VAL A 11 -18.75 52.92 -5.79
C VAL A 11 -19.20 53.44 -7.16
N PRO A 12 -19.37 52.57 -8.17
CA PRO A 12 -19.81 53.01 -9.48
C PRO A 12 -21.18 53.69 -9.37
N SER A 13 -21.27 54.92 -9.87
CA SER A 13 -22.48 55.74 -9.82
C SER A 13 -23.39 55.56 -11.02
N SER A 14 -22.95 54.86 -12.07
CA SER A 14 -23.72 54.60 -13.28
C SER A 14 -24.15 53.14 -13.37
N THR A 15 -25.44 52.91 -13.60
CA THR A 15 -26.04 51.57 -13.80
C THR A 15 -25.58 50.89 -15.09
N SER A 16 -25.03 51.64 -16.04
CA SER A 16 -24.50 51.12 -17.32
C SER A 16 -23.37 50.11 -17.19
N ILE A 17 -22.68 50.07 -16.04
CA ILE A 17 -21.64 49.08 -15.73
C ILE A 17 -22.27 47.79 -15.16
N LEU A 18 -23.44 47.92 -14.52
CA LEU A 18 -24.21 46.81 -13.94
C LEU A 18 -25.13 46.16 -14.99
N GLU A 19 -25.51 46.93 -16.00
CA GLU A 19 -26.14 46.42 -17.22
C GLU A 19 -25.10 45.62 -18.00
N GLN A 20 -25.09 44.31 -17.74
CA GLN A 20 -24.39 43.36 -18.61
C GLN A 20 -24.83 43.66 -20.04
N GLN A 21 -23.89 44.12 -20.89
CA GLN A 21 -24.07 44.06 -22.33
C GLN A 21 -24.09 42.58 -22.68
N ALA A 22 -25.25 41.95 -22.53
CA ALA A 22 -25.42 40.53 -22.72
C ALA A 22 -25.02 40.22 -24.17
N PRO A 23 -23.90 39.51 -24.42
CA PRO A 23 -23.74 38.85 -25.70
C PRO A 23 -24.99 38.01 -25.92
N ALA A 24 -25.43 37.86 -27.17
CA ALA A 24 -26.57 36.99 -27.45
C ALA A 24 -26.31 35.63 -26.78
N PHE A 25 -27.21 35.18 -25.91
CA PHE A 25 -27.05 33.97 -25.07
C PHE A 25 -26.50 32.76 -25.85
N CYS A 26 -26.83 32.67 -27.14
CA CYS A 26 -26.31 31.70 -28.10
C CYS A 26 -24.76 31.71 -28.20
N GLU A 27 -24.13 32.88 -28.34
CA GLU A 27 -22.67 33.01 -28.48
C GLU A 27 -21.95 32.54 -27.20
N ILE A 28 -22.49 32.88 -26.04
CA ILE A 28 -21.95 32.47 -24.74
C ILE A 28 -22.01 30.95 -24.60
N SER A 29 -23.16 30.35 -24.94
CA SER A 29 -23.35 28.90 -24.85
C SER A 29 -22.40 28.15 -25.80
N TYR A 30 -22.18 28.69 -27.00
CA TYR A 30 -21.25 28.13 -27.97
C TYR A 30 -19.81 28.16 -27.46
N GLU A 31 -19.35 29.28 -26.91
CA GLU A 31 -18.02 29.38 -26.34
C GLU A 31 -17.80 28.44 -25.15
N ILE A 32 -18.79 28.33 -24.26
CA ILE A 32 -18.73 27.40 -23.12
C ILE A 32 -18.61 25.96 -23.62
N ASN A 33 -19.46 25.55 -24.56
CA ASN A 33 -19.43 24.21 -25.13
C ASN A 33 -18.10 23.90 -25.83
N LYS A 34 -17.54 24.87 -26.56
CA LYS A 34 -16.21 24.76 -27.18
C LYS A 34 -15.12 24.57 -26.13
N LYS A 35 -15.14 25.33 -25.03
CA LYS A 35 -14.18 25.19 -23.92
C LYS A 35 -14.30 23.83 -23.23
N LEU A 36 -15.52 23.37 -22.96
CA LEU A 36 -15.79 22.05 -22.37
C LEU A 36 -15.30 20.91 -23.27
N ALA A 37 -15.55 20.99 -24.58
CA ALA A 37 -15.09 19.99 -25.54
C ALA A 37 -13.55 19.91 -25.58
N LEU A 38 -12.87 21.06 -25.59
CA LEU A 38 -11.40 21.10 -25.55
C LEU A 38 -10.84 20.56 -24.22
N GLN A 39 -11.49 20.86 -23.10
CA GLN A 39 -11.12 20.31 -21.80
C GLN A 39 -11.27 18.79 -21.80
N LYS A 40 -12.40 18.26 -22.24
CA LYS A 40 -12.63 16.81 -22.36
C LYS A 40 -11.52 16.14 -23.16
N VAL A 41 -11.21 16.65 -24.35
CA VAL A 41 -10.13 16.12 -25.20
C VAL A 41 -8.78 16.13 -24.49
N ARG A 42 -8.47 17.18 -23.72
CA ARG A 42 -7.22 17.26 -22.95
C ARG A 42 -7.20 16.26 -21.80
N TYR A 43 -8.30 16.12 -21.06
CA TYR A 43 -8.44 15.15 -19.98
C TYR A 43 -8.32 13.73 -20.51
N ASP A 44 -9.05 13.37 -21.56
CA ASP A 44 -9.03 12.04 -22.17
C ASP A 44 -7.62 11.67 -22.67
N LYS A 45 -6.87 12.64 -23.22
CA LYS A 45 -5.47 12.44 -23.64
C LYS A 45 -4.50 12.24 -22.47
N GLN A 46 -4.76 12.87 -21.32
CA GLN A 46 -3.87 12.82 -20.16
C GLN A 46 -4.26 11.74 -19.15
N SER A 47 -5.50 11.26 -19.19
CA SER A 47 -5.98 10.23 -18.28
C SER A 47 -5.37 8.88 -18.62
N LYS A 48 -4.80 8.22 -17.62
CA LYS A 48 -4.47 6.80 -17.69
C LYS A 48 -5.63 6.01 -17.12
N ASP A 49 -6.08 4.99 -17.84
CA ASP A 49 -7.07 4.07 -17.31
C ASP A 49 -6.48 3.32 -16.12
N LEU A 50 -7.16 3.43 -14.98
CA LEU A 50 -6.79 2.72 -13.77
C LEU A 50 -7.34 1.31 -13.83
N GLU A 51 -6.52 0.34 -13.40
CA GLU A 51 -6.93 -1.06 -13.33
C GLU A 51 -8.23 -1.22 -12.55
N LYS A 52 -9.17 -2.00 -13.12
CA LYS A 52 -10.41 -2.36 -12.43
C LYS A 52 -10.11 -3.39 -11.35
N PHE A 53 -10.89 -3.33 -10.28
CA PHE A 53 -10.83 -4.30 -9.19
C PHE A 53 -12.14 -5.09 -9.14
N ASN A 54 -12.03 -6.36 -8.78
CA ASN A 54 -13.17 -7.24 -8.56
C ASN A 54 -13.43 -7.41 -7.06
N ILE A 55 -14.63 -7.87 -6.72
CA ILE A 55 -14.97 -8.23 -5.35
C ILE A 55 -14.08 -9.41 -4.90
N GLY A 56 -13.48 -9.29 -3.72
CA GLY A 56 -12.56 -10.27 -3.15
C GLY A 56 -11.08 -10.00 -3.44
N ASP A 57 -10.75 -9.07 -4.33
CA ASP A 57 -9.35 -8.75 -4.66
C ASP A 57 -8.60 -8.19 -3.44
N SER A 58 -7.37 -8.68 -3.23
CA SER A 58 -6.44 -8.15 -2.25
C SER A 58 -5.81 -6.85 -2.77
N VAL A 59 -6.00 -5.78 -2.02
CA VAL A 59 -5.56 -4.44 -2.40
C VAL A 59 -4.78 -3.76 -1.28
N VAL A 60 -3.99 -2.77 -1.64
CA VAL A 60 -3.37 -1.85 -0.70
C VAL A 60 -4.13 -0.53 -0.77
N ILE A 61 -4.58 -0.06 0.40
CA ILE A 61 -5.44 1.09 0.60
C ILE A 61 -4.59 2.25 1.10
N GLN A 62 -4.72 3.41 0.45
CA GLN A 62 -4.10 4.64 0.95
C GLN A 62 -4.98 5.27 2.04
N ASN A 63 -4.52 5.22 3.28
CA ASN A 63 -5.12 5.92 4.41
C ASN A 63 -4.18 7.04 4.86
N LYS A 64 -4.61 8.29 4.63
CA LYS A 64 -3.79 9.49 4.85
C LYS A 64 -2.46 9.36 4.08
N ASN A 65 -1.36 9.09 4.78
CA ASN A 65 -0.01 8.96 4.24
C ASN A 65 0.55 7.54 4.33
N LYS A 66 -0.27 6.56 4.69
CA LYS A 66 0.13 5.16 4.84
C LYS A 66 -0.62 4.28 3.86
N TRP A 67 0.03 3.22 3.44
CA TRP A 67 -0.52 2.18 2.58
C TRP A 67 -0.74 0.94 3.42
N GLU A 68 -2.00 0.57 3.60
CA GLU A 68 -2.44 -0.52 4.48
C GLU A 68 -3.06 -1.63 3.63
N ARG A 69 -2.96 -2.89 4.08
CA ARG A 69 -3.52 -4.02 3.33
C ARG A 69 -5.02 -4.12 3.59
N GLY A 70 -5.75 -4.52 2.56
CA GLY A 70 -7.17 -4.76 2.66
C GLY A 70 -7.72 -5.57 1.50
N ARG A 71 -9.04 -5.65 1.43
CA ARG A 71 -9.79 -6.41 0.42
C ARG A 71 -10.96 -5.59 -0.11
N VAL A 72 -11.30 -5.77 -1.38
CA VAL A 72 -12.53 -5.20 -1.95
C VAL A 72 -13.73 -6.05 -1.53
N VAL A 73 -14.70 -5.44 -0.84
CA VAL A 73 -15.93 -6.11 -0.38
C VAL A 73 -17.07 -5.88 -1.36
N ARG A 74 -17.25 -4.63 -1.81
CA ARG A 74 -18.36 -4.24 -2.70
C ARG A 74 -17.92 -3.19 -3.70
N ILE A 75 -18.58 -3.16 -4.85
CA ILE A 75 -18.37 -2.18 -5.90
C ILE A 75 -19.66 -1.38 -6.02
N LEU A 76 -19.57 -0.05 -5.94
CA LEU A 76 -20.71 0.85 -6.14
C LEU A 76 -20.71 1.34 -7.60
N ASP A 77 -21.89 1.44 -8.21
CA ASP A 77 -22.08 1.85 -9.62
C ASP A 77 -21.40 3.20 -9.92
N ALA A 78 -21.39 4.08 -8.92
CA ALA A 78 -20.84 5.42 -8.84
C ALA A 78 -19.33 5.62 -9.05
N THR A 79 -18.50 4.58 -9.04
CA THR A 79 -17.01 4.55 -8.91
C THR A 79 -16.35 4.33 -7.54
N PRO A 80 -16.99 4.47 -6.37
CA PRO A 80 -16.34 4.09 -5.11
C PRO A 80 -16.35 2.57 -4.92
N TYR A 81 -15.22 2.06 -4.43
CA TYR A 81 -15.10 0.70 -3.93
C TYR A 81 -15.27 0.74 -2.41
N VAL A 82 -16.01 -0.23 -1.87
CA VAL A 82 -16.04 -0.50 -0.44
C VAL A 82 -14.93 -1.51 -0.16
N VAL A 83 -13.94 -1.09 0.60
CA VAL A 83 -12.78 -1.90 0.97
C VAL A 83 -12.74 -2.13 2.47
N GLU A 84 -12.39 -3.34 2.86
CA GLU A 84 -12.17 -3.73 4.25
C GLU A 84 -10.67 -3.62 4.55
N ASP A 85 -10.36 -2.88 5.60
CA ASP A 85 -9.00 -2.70 6.11
C ASP A 85 -8.58 -3.91 6.97
N SER A 86 -7.30 -3.97 7.33
CA SER A 86 -6.72 -4.96 8.27
C SER A 86 -7.40 -5.01 9.65
N LEU A 87 -8.14 -3.95 10.00
CA LEU A 87 -8.93 -3.84 11.24
C LEU A 87 -10.42 -4.13 11.03
N GLU A 88 -10.79 -4.80 9.92
CA GLU A 88 -12.18 -5.17 9.60
C GLU A 88 -13.14 -3.97 9.51
N ARG A 89 -12.60 -2.80 9.18
CA ARG A 89 -13.38 -1.57 8.97
C ARG A 89 -13.65 -1.40 7.50
N GLU A 90 -14.91 -1.21 7.15
CA GLU A 90 -15.29 -0.86 5.79
C GLU A 90 -15.03 0.62 5.52
N LEU A 91 -14.38 0.90 4.40
CA LEU A 91 -14.04 2.24 3.93
C LEU A 91 -14.46 2.40 2.48
N CYS A 92 -15.11 3.52 2.16
CA CYS A 92 -15.36 3.91 0.78
C CYS A 92 -14.13 4.63 0.21
N ARG A 93 -13.58 4.10 -0.88
CA ARG A 93 -12.38 4.63 -1.54
C ARG A 93 -12.51 4.65 -3.06
N ASN A 94 -12.02 5.74 -3.66
CA ASN A 94 -11.85 5.83 -5.11
C ASN A 94 -10.67 4.97 -5.56
N ARG A 95 -10.73 4.53 -6.81
CA ARG A 95 -9.71 3.67 -7.44
C ARG A 95 -8.28 4.22 -7.37
N ILE A 96 -8.12 5.54 -7.36
CA ILE A 96 -6.83 6.24 -7.26
C ILE A 96 -6.10 5.89 -5.94
N PHE A 97 -6.85 5.60 -4.88
CA PHE A 97 -6.33 5.27 -3.56
C PHE A 97 -6.15 3.77 -3.33
N LEU A 98 -6.29 2.96 -4.37
CA LEU A 98 -6.19 1.51 -4.34
C LEU A 98 -5.12 1.03 -5.31
N ARG A 99 -4.39 0.00 -4.90
CA ARG A 99 -3.41 -0.70 -5.75
C ARG A 99 -3.55 -2.19 -5.55
N LYS A 100 -3.36 -3.00 -6.60
CA LYS A 100 -3.34 -4.46 -6.44
C LYS A 100 -2.18 -4.86 -5.55
N PHE A 101 -2.44 -5.76 -4.61
CA PHE A 101 -1.39 -6.37 -3.80
C PHE A 101 -0.90 -7.65 -4.48
N THR A 102 0.35 -7.64 -4.96
CA THR A 102 0.99 -8.83 -5.52
C THR A 102 1.90 -9.48 -4.47
N PRO A 103 1.60 -10.69 -3.97
CA PRO A 103 2.34 -11.33 -2.87
C PRO A 103 3.81 -11.62 -3.20
N ALA A 104 4.19 -11.59 -4.49
CA ALA A 104 5.55 -11.77 -4.96
C ALA A 104 6.55 -10.72 -4.40
N GLN A 105 6.09 -9.55 -3.96
CA GLN A 105 6.97 -8.49 -3.43
C GLN A 105 7.27 -8.62 -1.92
N SER A 106 6.56 -9.49 -1.20
CA SER A 106 6.76 -9.68 0.26
C SER A 106 7.76 -10.77 0.63
N GLN A 107 8.10 -11.69 -0.28
CA GLN A 107 8.94 -12.85 0.03
C GLN A 107 10.45 -12.54 0.08
N THR A 108 10.91 -11.42 -0.47
CA THR A 108 12.34 -11.09 -0.49
C THR A 108 12.90 -10.66 0.88
N VAL A 109 12.06 -10.13 1.77
CA VAL A 109 12.54 -9.64 3.08
C VAL A 109 12.58 -10.76 4.11
N GLU A 110 11.54 -11.59 4.21
CA GLU A 110 11.48 -12.66 5.22
C GLU A 110 12.49 -13.79 4.95
N ASN A 111 12.75 -14.11 3.68
CA ASN A 111 13.75 -15.12 3.31
C ASN A 111 15.19 -14.68 3.66
N SER A 112 15.48 -13.37 3.68
CA SER A 112 16.79 -12.86 4.08
C SER A 112 17.05 -12.99 5.58
N VAL A 113 16.02 -12.77 6.40
CA VAL A 113 16.11 -12.86 7.86
C VAL A 113 16.28 -14.32 8.27
N ILE A 114 15.49 -15.22 7.69
CA ILE A 114 15.60 -16.66 7.94
C ILE A 114 16.98 -17.20 7.52
N SER A 115 17.51 -16.78 6.36
CA SER A 115 18.86 -17.15 5.92
C SER A 115 19.98 -16.66 6.86
N GLN A 116 19.86 -15.46 7.43
CA GLN A 116 20.84 -14.93 8.40
C GLN A 116 20.80 -15.69 9.73
N PHE A 117 19.63 -16.12 10.20
CA PHE A 117 19.50 -16.90 11.44
C PHE A 117 20.06 -18.33 11.32
N TYR A 118 19.92 -18.98 10.16
CA TYR A 118 20.54 -20.29 9.92
C TYR A 118 22.07 -20.22 9.82
N CYS A 119 22.64 -19.14 9.28
CA CYS A 119 24.10 -18.98 9.21
C CYS A 119 24.72 -18.78 10.61
N ALA A 120 24.08 -17.99 11.48
CA ALA A 120 24.58 -17.72 12.83
C ALA A 120 24.46 -18.92 13.79
N THR A 121 23.44 -19.76 13.62
CA THR A 121 23.25 -20.97 14.45
C THR A 121 24.23 -22.09 14.08
N VAL A 122 24.48 -22.32 12.79
CA VAL A 122 25.48 -23.31 12.33
C VAL A 122 26.90 -22.94 12.77
N LEU A 123 27.27 -21.64 12.69
CA LEU A 123 28.57 -21.15 13.17
C LEU A 123 28.75 -21.29 14.69
N ARG A 124 27.68 -21.13 15.49
CA ARG A 124 27.73 -21.37 16.95
C ARG A 124 27.87 -22.85 17.29
N CYS A 125 27.24 -23.75 16.55
CA CYS A 125 27.37 -25.19 16.76
C CYS A 125 28.80 -25.69 16.43
N LEU A 126 29.41 -25.20 15.36
CA LEU A 126 30.80 -25.55 15.01
C LEU A 126 31.83 -24.99 16.01
N PHE A 127 31.60 -23.81 16.56
CA PHE A 127 32.49 -23.22 17.58
C PHE A 127 32.46 -24.01 18.90
N LEU A 128 31.29 -24.50 19.32
CA LEU A 128 31.16 -25.35 20.52
C LEU A 128 31.85 -26.71 20.35
N GLN A 129 31.84 -27.27 19.14
CA GLN A 129 32.57 -28.51 18.83
C GLN A 129 34.09 -28.34 18.95
N HIS A 130 34.63 -27.20 18.52
CA HIS A 130 36.06 -26.92 18.65
C HIS A 130 36.50 -26.63 20.09
N VAL A 131 35.67 -25.95 20.89
CA VAL A 131 35.99 -25.65 22.29
C VAL A 131 35.96 -26.92 23.16
N LEU A 132 35.05 -27.86 22.89
CA LEU A 132 35.05 -29.18 23.55
C LEU A 132 36.28 -30.02 23.19
N PHE A 133 36.81 -29.88 21.97
CA PHE A 133 38.00 -30.60 21.52
C PHE A 133 39.30 -30.04 22.15
N VAL A 134 39.33 -28.75 22.50
CA VAL A 134 40.52 -28.10 23.10
C VAL A 134 40.58 -28.26 24.62
N LEU A 135 39.44 -28.42 25.31
CA LEU A 135 39.40 -28.65 26.76
C LEU A 135 39.66 -30.12 27.17
N CYS A 136 39.66 -31.06 26.21
CA CYS A 136 39.97 -32.46 26.45
C CYS A 136 41.25 -32.84 25.69
N GLY A 137 42.40 -32.53 26.30
CA GLY A 137 43.71 -32.94 25.78
C GLY A 137 43.85 -34.47 25.66
N PRO A 138 44.74 -34.96 24.78
CA PRO A 138 44.81 -36.38 24.45
C PRO A 138 45.49 -37.15 25.58
N LYS A 139 44.71 -37.91 26.36
CA LYS A 139 45.24 -39.01 27.16
C LYS A 139 44.61 -40.32 26.74
N SER A 140 45.39 -41.05 25.96
CA SER A 140 45.68 -42.48 26.14
C SER A 140 44.52 -43.48 26.01
N LYS A 141 44.64 -44.30 24.95
CA LYS A 141 44.40 -45.75 24.90
C LYS A 141 43.15 -46.26 25.62
N ASN A 142 42.08 -46.54 24.86
CA ASN A 142 41.61 -47.91 24.68
C ASN A 142 40.52 -47.99 23.61
N ARG A 143 40.60 -49.07 22.83
CA ARG A 143 39.70 -49.50 21.79
C ARG A 143 38.44 -50.05 22.47
N ALA A 144 37.29 -49.39 22.32
CA ALA A 144 35.97 -50.00 22.45
C ALA A 144 34.93 -49.09 21.79
N ASP A 145 34.04 -49.72 21.04
CA ASP A 145 33.02 -49.15 20.18
C ASP A 145 32.12 -48.12 20.88
N ILE A 146 31.97 -46.94 20.26
CA ILE A 146 30.88 -46.00 20.56
C ILE A 146 30.00 -45.93 19.32
N THR A 147 29.05 -46.86 19.23
CA THR A 147 27.89 -46.75 18.35
C THR A 147 27.04 -45.56 18.78
N LEU A 148 27.22 -44.42 18.10
CA LEU A 148 26.29 -43.30 18.13
C LEU A 148 25.08 -43.65 17.25
N VAL A 149 24.03 -44.20 17.88
CA VAL A 149 22.70 -44.27 17.27
C VAL A 149 22.11 -42.87 17.35
N MET A 150 22.26 -42.08 16.27
CA MET A 150 21.45 -40.88 16.06
C MET A 150 20.02 -41.34 15.77
N LYS A 151 19.16 -41.34 16.79
CA LYS A 151 17.70 -41.36 16.59
C LYS A 151 17.29 -40.02 15.98
N ILE A 152 17.01 -40.03 14.68
CA ILE A 152 16.23 -39.00 14.01
C ILE A 152 14.77 -39.45 14.15
N GLU A 153 14.10 -39.04 15.22
CA GLU A 153 12.64 -39.09 15.30
C GLU A 153 12.16 -37.91 16.13
N ASP A 154 11.74 -36.83 15.47
CA ASP A 154 10.73 -35.93 16.00
C ASP A 154 9.74 -35.62 14.89
N GLY A 155 8.61 -36.33 14.96
CA GLY A 155 7.45 -36.15 14.11
C GLY A 155 6.72 -34.86 14.46
N LEU A 156 6.62 -33.97 13.48
CA LEU A 156 5.61 -32.91 13.42
C LEU A 156 4.22 -33.57 13.29
N LYS A 157 3.51 -33.71 14.40
CA LYS A 157 2.06 -33.94 14.41
C LYS A 157 1.34 -32.59 14.33
N PHE A 158 0.80 -32.28 13.15
CA PHE A 158 -0.32 -31.36 13.02
C PHE A 158 -1.61 -32.13 13.32
N SER A 159 -2.28 -31.74 14.41
CA SER A 159 -3.65 -32.17 14.74
C SER A 159 -4.51 -30.91 14.78
N LEU A 160 -5.31 -30.72 13.74
CA LEU A 160 -6.45 -29.80 13.75
C LEU A 160 -7.50 -30.32 14.72
N HIS A 161 -8.00 -29.44 15.58
CA HIS A 161 -9.26 -29.61 16.29
C HIS A 161 -10.13 -28.39 16.01
#